data_AF-A0A4R0X7G5-F1
#
_entry.id   AF-A0A4R0X7G5-F1
#
_cell.length_a   1.000
_cell.length_b   1.000
_cell.length_c   1.000
_cell.angle_alpha   90.00
_cell.angle_beta   90.00
_cell.angle_gamma   90.00
#
_symmetry.space_group_name_H-M   'P 1'
#
loop_
_entity.id
_entity.type
_entity.pdbx_description
1 polymer ?
#
loop_
_entity_poly.entity_id
_entity_poly.type
_entity_poly.pdbx_seq_one_letter_code
_entity_poly.pdbx_strand_id
1 'polypeptide(L)'
;MLGIFSSAITIAGVIGSPVSGAIMTHLAGIYGMAGWQWLFVLEGIPAVVLGLLVPYVLVNRPRDATWLTRREKDIVDQHPDLPSAH
;
A
#
# COMPACT_ATOMS: atom_id res chain seq x y z
N MET A 1 -15.56 15.38 3.26
CA MET A 1 -14.47 14.51 3.74
C MET A 1 -15.00 13.11 4.06
N LEU A 2 -15.86 12.94 5.07
CA LEU A 2 -16.39 11.61 5.48
C LEU A 2 -17.07 10.82 4.34
N GLY A 3 -17.80 11.48 3.43
CA GLY A 3 -18.51 10.80 2.33
C GLY A 3 -17.60 10.04 1.35
N ILE A 4 -16.41 10.58 1.03
CA ILE A 4 -15.46 9.93 0.11
C ILE A 4 -14.83 8.71 0.80
N PHE A 5 -14.44 8.84 2.07
CA PHE A 5 -13.92 7.72 2.86
C PHE A 5 -14.94 6.59 3.00
N SER A 6 -16.21 6.89 3.32
CA SER A 6 -17.25 5.88 3.44
C SER A 6 -17.57 5.22 2.09
N SER A 7 -17.56 5.97 0.98
CA SER A 7 -17.75 5.39 -0.35
C SER A 7 -16.66 4.39 -0.72
N ALA A 8 -15.42 4.61 -0.28
CA ALA A 8 -14.32 3.68 -0.52
C ALA A 8 -14.57 2.31 0.14
N ILE A 9 -15.11 2.30 1.36
CA ILE A 9 -15.45 1.05 2.08
C ILE A 9 -16.55 0.29 1.34
N THR A 10 -17.61 0.98 0.90
CA THR A 10 -18.71 0.35 0.15
C THR A 10 -18.22 -0.25 -1.16
N ILE A 11 -17.39 0.49 -1.91
CA ILE A 11 -16.82 0.01 -3.18
C ILE A 11 -15.87 -1.17 -2.92
N ALA A 12 -15.04 -1.10 -1.88
CA ALA A 12 -14.15 -2.18 -1.49
C ALA A 12 -14.92 -3.44 -1.11
N GLY A 13 -16.06 -3.33 -0.42
CA GLY A 13 -16.91 -4.48 -0.11
C GLY A 13 -17.55 -5.09 -1.37
N VAL A 14 -18.07 -4.25 -2.26
CA VAL A 14 -18.74 -4.69 -3.51
C VAL A 14 -17.77 -5.43 -4.45
N ILE A 15 -16.51 -4.99 -4.52
CA ILE A 15 -15.49 -5.61 -5.38
C ILE A 15 -14.75 -6.73 -4.64
N GLY A 16 -14.44 -6.52 -3.37
CA GLY A 16 -13.68 -7.46 -2.54
C GLY A 16 -14.42 -8.77 -2.30
N SER A 17 -15.76 -8.74 -2.17
CA SER A 17 -16.53 -9.95 -1.89
C SER A 17 -16.53 -10.95 -3.08
N PRO A 18 -16.81 -10.53 -4.33
CA PRO A 18 -16.68 -11.41 -5.49
C PRO A 18 -15.24 -11.86 -5.76
N VAL A 19 -14.26 -10.95 -5.61
CA VAL A 19 -12.84 -11.28 -5.82
C VAL A 19 -12.38 -12.32 -4.80
N SER A 20 -12.72 -12.13 -3.53
CA SER A 20 -12.39 -13.07 -2.45
C SER A 20 -13.10 -14.42 -2.67
N GLY A 21 -14.37 -14.40 -3.07
CA GLY A 21 -15.10 -15.61 -3.47
C GLY A 21 -14.45 -16.36 -4.64
N ALA A 22 -14.02 -15.63 -5.68
CA ALA A 22 -13.32 -16.20 -6.83
C ALA A 22 -11.97 -16.81 -6.44
N ILE A 23 -11.19 -16.15 -5.56
CA ILE A 23 -9.94 -16.71 -5.05
C ILE A 23 -10.22 -17.98 -4.26
N MET A 24 -11.23 -17.94 -3.39
CA MET A 24 -11.61 -19.09 -2.58
C MET A 24 -12.09 -20.28 -3.42
N THR A 25 -12.73 -20.08 -4.57
CA THR A 25 -13.20 -21.17 -5.43
C THR A 25 -12.16 -21.65 -6.42
N HIS A 26 -11.43 -20.74 -7.06
CA HIS A 26 -10.47 -21.08 -8.12
C HIS A 26 -9.12 -21.55 -7.58
N LEU A 27 -8.70 -21.07 -6.39
CA LEU A 27 -7.43 -21.43 -5.79
C LEU A 27 -7.58 -22.47 -4.66
N ALA A 28 -8.80 -22.84 -4.27
CA ALA A 28 -9.01 -23.94 -3.33
C ALA A 28 -8.52 -25.27 -3.90
N GLY A 29 -7.69 -25.97 -3.14
CA GLY A 29 -7.10 -27.26 -3.53
C GLY A 29 -5.83 -27.13 -4.36
N ILE A 30 -5.47 -25.93 -4.85
CA ILE A 30 -4.16 -25.70 -5.47
C ILE A 30 -3.09 -25.86 -4.39
N TYR A 31 -2.11 -26.74 -4.64
CA TYR A 31 -1.09 -27.17 -3.67
C TYR A 31 -1.66 -27.77 -2.36
N GLY A 32 -2.90 -28.26 -2.37
CA GLY A 32 -3.56 -28.81 -1.18
C GLY A 32 -3.95 -27.74 -0.14
N MET A 33 -3.83 -26.46 -0.49
CA MET A 33 -4.16 -25.33 0.39
C MET A 33 -5.64 -24.94 0.25
N ALA A 34 -6.22 -24.49 1.36
CA ALA A 34 -7.57 -23.94 1.36
C ALA A 34 -7.57 -22.55 0.70
N GLY A 35 -8.65 -22.20 0.00
CA GLY A 35 -8.77 -20.94 -0.72
C GLY A 35 -8.58 -19.68 0.16
N TRP A 36 -8.89 -19.76 1.45
CA TRP A 36 -8.66 -18.65 2.40
C TRP A 36 -7.16 -18.43 2.69
N GLN A 37 -6.32 -19.47 2.62
CA GLN A 37 -4.88 -19.33 2.80
C GLN A 37 -4.27 -18.52 1.66
N TRP A 38 -4.81 -18.67 0.45
CA TRP A 38 -4.41 -17.87 -0.70
C TRP A 38 -4.69 -16.38 -0.54
N LEU A 39 -5.73 -15.98 0.19
CA LEU A 39 -5.97 -14.56 0.51
C LEU A 39 -4.80 -13.99 1.32
N PHE A 40 -4.38 -14.69 2.37
CA PHE A 40 -3.21 -14.28 3.18
C PHE A 40 -1.90 -14.30 2.40
N VAL A 41 -1.73 -15.25 1.48
CA VAL A 41 -0.53 -15.32 0.64
C VAL A 41 -0.51 -14.14 -0.35
N LEU A 42 -1.63 -13.88 -1.03
CA LEU A 42 -1.76 -12.82 -2.03
C LEU A 42 -1.68 -11.42 -1.40
N GLU A 43 -2.11 -11.25 -0.16
CA GLU A 43 -2.00 -9.97 0.54
C GLU A 43 -0.69 -9.84 1.33
N GLY A 44 -0.25 -10.93 1.97
CA GLY A 44 0.94 -10.98 2.81
C GLY A 44 2.25 -10.94 2.02
N ILE A 45 2.35 -11.63 0.89
CA ILE A 45 3.59 -11.62 0.08
C ILE A 45 3.90 -10.20 -0.41
N PRO A 46 2.98 -9.46 -1.06
CA PRO A 46 3.25 -8.09 -1.47
C PRO A 46 3.58 -7.18 -0.29
N ALA A 47 2.88 -7.31 0.84
CA ALA A 47 3.18 -6.52 2.03
C ALA A 47 4.60 -6.78 2.59
N VAL A 48 5.03 -8.05 2.64
CA VAL A 48 6.39 -8.42 3.04
C VAL A 48 7.42 -7.92 2.04
N VAL A 49 7.18 -8.11 0.74
CA VAL A 49 8.07 -7.60 -0.33
C VAL A 49 8.20 -6.09 -0.23
N LEU A 50 7.10 -5.36 -0.05
CA LEU A 50 7.13 -3.91 0.19
C LEU A 50 7.89 -3.58 1.47
N GLY A 51 7.65 -4.27 2.58
CA GLY A 51 8.41 -4.09 3.84
C GLY A 51 9.92 -4.27 3.67
N LEU A 52 10.34 -5.22 2.83
CA LEU A 52 11.74 -5.46 2.49
C LEU A 52 12.29 -4.42 1.51
N LEU A 53 11.46 -3.90 0.60
CA LEU A 53 11.82 -2.85 -0.36
C LEU A 53 11.83 -1.45 0.26
N VAL A 54 11.04 -1.20 1.30
CA VAL A 54 10.96 0.08 2.03
C VAL A 54 12.34 0.63 2.40
N PRO A 55 13.27 -0.12 3.03
CA PRO A 55 14.61 0.43 3.34
C PRO A 55 15.42 0.83 2.09
N TYR A 56 15.10 0.31 0.90
CA TYR A 56 15.78 0.64 -0.35
C TYR A 56 15.08 1.76 -1.14
N VAL A 57 13.74 1.84 -1.07
CA VAL A 57 12.90 2.79 -1.82
C VAL A 57 12.63 4.05 -1.02
N LEU A 58 12.52 3.94 0.31
CA LEU A 58 12.27 5.06 1.20
C LEU A 58 13.60 5.78 1.46
N VAL A 59 13.92 6.71 0.56
CA VAL A 59 15.07 7.58 0.69
C VAL A 59 14.87 8.45 1.94
N ASN A 60 15.62 8.16 3.00
CA ASN A 60 15.62 8.91 4.27
C ASN A 60 16.11 10.37 4.15
N ARG A 61 16.52 10.80 2.95
CA ARG A 61 16.98 12.16 2.67
C ARG A 61 16.18 12.75 1.51
N PRO A 62 15.63 13.98 1.64
CA PRO A 62 14.94 14.67 0.53
C PRO A 62 15.84 14.87 -0.71
N ARG A 63 17.14 14.67 -0.56
CA ARG A 63 18.18 14.81 -1.60
C ARG A 63 18.12 13.70 -2.66
N ASP A 64 17.81 12.45 -2.30
CA ASP A 64 17.66 11.34 -3.28
C ASP A 64 16.18 11.01 -3.60
N ALA A 65 15.24 11.84 -3.15
CA ALA A 65 13.85 11.75 -3.61
C ALA A 65 13.81 12.03 -5.12
N THR A 66 13.71 10.98 -5.94
CA THR A 66 13.57 11.09 -7.41
C THR A 66 12.23 11.71 -7.82
N TRP A 67 11.27 11.75 -6.89
CA TRP A 67 9.95 12.33 -7.09
C TRP A 67 9.87 13.85 -6.83
N LEU A 68 10.84 14.44 -6.12
CA LEU A 68 10.90 15.90 -5.95
C LEU A 68 11.62 16.55 -7.13
N THR A 69 10.99 17.53 -7.76
CA THR A 69 11.67 18.42 -8.71
C THR A 69 12.74 19.26 -8.01
N ARG A 70 13.78 19.69 -8.73
CA ARG A 70 14.90 20.48 -8.14
C ARG A 70 14.43 21.67 -7.30
N ARG A 71 13.31 22.29 -7.70
CA ARG A 71 12.70 23.44 -7.02
C ARG A 71 12.08 23.09 -5.67
N GLU A 72 11.52 21.90 -5.51
CA GLU A 72 10.97 21.42 -4.24
C GLU A 72 12.08 21.00 -3.28
N LYS A 73 13.20 20.48 -3.81
CA LYS A 73 14.38 20.12 -2.99
C LYS A 73 15.01 21.35 -2.33
N ASP A 74 15.11 22.47 -3.05
CA ASP A 74 15.65 23.73 -2.51
C ASP A 74 14.77 24.32 -1.39
N ILE A 75 13.45 24.15 -1.46
CA ILE A 75 12.51 24.63 -0.43
C ILE A 75 12.63 23.80 0.86
N VAL A 76 12.81 22.47 0.73
CA VAL A 76 12.97 21.57 1.88
C VAL A 76 14.32 21.75 2.58
N ASP A 77 15.41 22.02 1.84
CA ASP A 77 16.72 22.30 2.46
C ASP A 77 16.77 23.69 3.13
N GLN A 78 15.88 24.64 2.78
CA GLN A 78 15.84 25.99 3.36
C GLN A 78 14.97 26.12 4.62
N HIS A 79 14.03 25.19 4.89
CA HIS A 79 13.17 25.20 6.08
C HIS A 79 13.18 23.84 6.84
N PRO A 80 14.20 23.56 7.66
CA PRO A 80 14.29 22.34 8.48
C PRO A 80 13.26 22.20 9.62
N ASP A 81 12.52 23.27 9.95
CA ASP A 81 11.91 23.46 11.27
C ASP A 81 10.42 23.83 11.24
N LEU A 82 9.68 23.44 10.19
CA LEU A 82 8.21 23.47 10.27
C LEU A 82 7.75 22.43 11.29
N PRO A 83 7.14 22.85 12.43
CA PRO A 83 6.60 21.92 13.40
C PRO A 83 5.54 21.06 12.71
N SER A 84 5.54 19.77 13.02
CA SER A 84 4.46 18.85 12.73
C SER A 84 3.15 19.43 13.25
N ALA A 85 2.46 20.21 12.40
CA ALA A 85 1.14 20.73 12.68
C ALA A 85 0.17 19.56 12.63
N HIS A 86 -0.41 19.31 13.79
CA HIS A 86 -1.43 18.32 14.12
C HIS A 86 -2.58 18.23 13.12
#